data_AF-A0AAU8BJA2-F1
#
_entry.id   AF-A0AAU8BJA2-F1
#
_cell.length_a   1.000
_cell.length_b   1.000
_cell.length_c   1.000
_cell.angle_alpha   90.00
_cell.angle_beta   90.00
_cell.angle_gamma   90.00
#
_symmetry.space_group_name_H-M   'P 1'
#
loop_
_entity.id
_entity.type
_entity.pdbx_description
1 polymer ?
#
loop_
_entity_poly.entity_id
_entity_poly.type
_entity_poly.pdbx_seq_one_letter_code
_entity_poly.pdbx_strand_id
1 'polypeptide(L)'
;MAVSTVEVRPHSIKLTGQGTTSIAPSQASDTTTTSLSKHLLKPQAEISSAYSLSGVLLTQGQQHATSVQIATKALQGVGKELTQVKKQLTQALSHGSTPQMTDKLSRSKQVIEATLNQARFDGKRVVDNELHLKLDTSDVRRFSIPGLNVHRMSERAEQVRLDFPSGGSVMLQFDGQSDGQRTVKQLDRSVIPMGMRASLANDGSIVFEVHESAYAAMQQQVRVTGEGHRFPAGQANTFSIQAEPDGMAELKFDLGSRDGIKQSIAKVNQHLKQAQSSLSEARQFQSQLDTQMTRIQSQSKLPSEQQVNETLSGFSQLSQDFTTTFQALNAQANVRRHTVVALLK
;
A
#
# COMPACT_ATOMS: atom_id res chain seq x y z
N MET A 1 50.94 29.98 4.48
CA MET A 1 50.36 29.02 5.44
C MET A 1 49.39 28.12 4.68
N ALA A 2 49.57 26.81 4.86
CA ALA A 2 48.68 25.67 4.59
C ALA A 2 47.97 25.52 3.22
N VAL A 3 48.51 24.57 2.45
CA VAL A 3 47.85 23.79 1.39
C VAL A 3 46.93 22.71 2.01
N SER A 4 45.80 22.39 1.37
CA SER A 4 45.08 21.14 1.61
C SER A 4 44.44 20.64 0.31
N THR A 5 45.13 19.71 -0.33
CA THR A 5 44.65 18.87 -1.43
C THR A 5 44.14 17.57 -0.83
N VAL A 6 42.84 17.27 -0.98
CA VAL A 6 42.27 15.96 -0.64
C VAL A 6 42.16 15.16 -1.94
N GLU A 7 43.00 14.14 -2.03
CA GLU A 7 43.10 13.16 -3.12
C GLU A 7 42.02 12.09 -2.92
N VAL A 8 41.12 11.92 -3.91
CA VAL A 8 40.08 10.87 -3.90
C VAL A 8 40.58 9.68 -4.72
N ARG A 9 40.87 8.55 -4.07
CA ARG A 9 41.23 7.29 -4.73
C ARG A 9 39.96 6.50 -5.11
N PRO A 10 39.83 6.00 -6.36
CA PRO A 10 38.80 5.03 -6.70
C PRO A 10 39.29 3.60 -6.44
N HIS A 11 38.60 2.87 -5.56
CA HIS A 11 38.77 1.43 -5.42
C HIS A 11 37.94 0.71 -6.50
N SER A 12 38.65 0.07 -7.44
CA SER A 12 38.08 -0.82 -8.45
C SER A 12 38.06 -2.25 -7.92
N ILE A 13 36.87 -2.82 -7.72
CA ILE A 13 36.71 -4.24 -7.35
C ILE A 13 36.62 -5.04 -8.64
N LYS A 14 37.65 -5.85 -8.90
CA LYS A 14 37.67 -6.85 -9.98
C LYS A 14 37.03 -8.15 -9.48
N LEU A 15 35.89 -8.53 -10.06
CA LEU A 15 35.32 -9.88 -9.94
C LEU A 15 35.93 -10.79 -11.02
N THR A 16 36.93 -11.60 -10.66
CA THR A 16 37.31 -12.78 -11.45
C THR A 16 37.80 -13.87 -10.50
N GLY A 17 37.03 -14.93 -10.35
CA GLY A 17 37.42 -16.14 -9.62
C GLY A 17 36.61 -17.31 -10.15
N GLN A 18 37.14 -17.99 -11.16
CA GLN A 18 36.63 -19.25 -11.68
C GLN A 18 36.79 -20.33 -10.61
N GLY A 19 35.67 -20.88 -10.12
CA GLY A 19 35.65 -22.11 -9.33
C GLY A 19 35.24 -23.27 -10.22
N THR A 20 36.21 -24.03 -10.72
CA THR A 20 35.96 -25.34 -11.35
C THR A 20 35.62 -26.35 -10.25
N THR A 21 34.38 -26.80 -10.19
CA THR A 21 33.96 -27.92 -9.34
C THR A 21 34.45 -29.23 -9.95
N SER A 22 35.47 -29.82 -9.33
CA SER A 22 35.89 -31.20 -9.61
C SER A 22 34.93 -32.15 -8.92
N ILE A 23 34.18 -32.93 -9.70
CA ILE A 23 33.35 -34.04 -9.22
C ILE A 23 34.19 -35.30 -9.35
N ALA A 24 34.70 -35.82 -8.24
CA ALA A 24 35.29 -37.16 -8.19
C ALA A 24 34.23 -38.15 -7.65
N PRO A 25 34.03 -39.32 -8.28
CA PRO A 25 33.11 -40.33 -7.77
C PRO A 25 33.73 -41.13 -6.63
N SER A 26 32.96 -41.30 -5.56
CA SER A 26 33.29 -42.14 -4.41
C SER A 26 33.30 -43.62 -4.82
N GLN A 27 34.46 -44.27 -4.74
CA GLN A 27 34.54 -45.74 -4.72
C GLN A 27 34.56 -46.23 -3.28
N ALA A 28 33.67 -47.19 -3.01
CA ALA A 28 33.62 -47.97 -1.80
C ALA A 28 34.75 -49.00 -1.78
N SER A 29 35.31 -49.26 -0.59
CA SER A 29 35.94 -50.54 -0.23
C SER A 29 36.03 -50.65 1.29
N ASP A 30 35.87 -51.89 1.71
CA ASP A 30 35.46 -52.37 3.02
C ASP A 30 36.56 -52.47 4.09
N THR A 31 36.06 -52.62 5.32
CA THR A 31 36.60 -53.41 6.46
C THR A 31 37.61 -52.83 7.48
N THR A 32 37.07 -52.75 8.69
CA THR A 32 37.58 -53.24 10.00
C THR A 32 38.37 -52.34 10.97
N THR A 33 37.78 -52.29 12.17
CA THR A 33 38.35 -52.31 13.54
C THR A 33 38.65 -51.02 14.30
N THR A 34 37.82 -50.83 15.35
CA THR A 34 38.12 -50.28 16.69
C THR A 34 38.64 -48.84 16.84
N SER A 35 37.82 -47.95 17.39
CA SER A 35 37.93 -47.53 18.79
C SER A 35 36.87 -46.47 19.14
N LEU A 36 36.40 -46.54 20.38
CA LEU A 36 35.50 -45.57 21.02
C LEU A 36 36.18 -44.20 21.13
N SER A 37 35.56 -43.17 20.56
CA SER A 37 35.70 -41.79 21.04
C SER A 37 34.39 -41.04 20.77
N LYS A 38 33.66 -40.81 21.86
CA LYS A 38 32.52 -39.89 21.91
C LYS A 38 33.02 -38.50 21.54
N HIS A 39 32.76 -38.06 20.32
CA HIS A 39 32.67 -36.64 20.02
C HIS A 39 31.22 -36.37 19.63
N LEU A 40 30.40 -35.98 20.62
CA LEU A 40 29.20 -35.23 20.33
C LEU A 40 29.66 -33.94 19.64
N LEU A 41 29.58 -33.90 18.32
CA LEU A 41 29.47 -32.64 17.62
C LEU A 41 28.13 -32.06 18.05
N LYS A 42 28.15 -31.13 19.01
CA LYS A 42 27.10 -30.11 19.10
C LYS A 42 27.10 -29.43 17.72
N PRO A 43 26.02 -29.50 16.93
CA PRO A 43 25.84 -28.51 15.90
C PRO A 43 25.55 -27.22 16.65
N GLN A 44 26.57 -26.38 16.82
CA GLN A 44 26.36 -24.97 17.08
C GLN A 44 25.81 -24.40 15.77
N ALA A 45 24.51 -24.64 15.57
CA ALA A 45 23.75 -23.93 14.57
C ALA A 45 23.66 -22.49 15.09
N GLU A 46 24.64 -21.66 14.70
CA GLU A 46 24.41 -20.22 14.62
C GLU A 46 23.38 -20.00 13.51
N ILE A 47 22.12 -20.23 13.87
CA ILE A 47 20.99 -19.72 13.12
C ILE A 47 21.08 -18.23 13.33
N SER A 48 21.68 -17.51 12.38
CA SER A 48 21.57 -16.07 12.27
C SER A 48 20.07 -15.74 12.23
N SER A 49 19.49 -15.46 13.40
CA SER A 49 18.09 -15.12 13.61
C SER A 49 17.86 -13.66 13.22
N ALA A 50 18.16 -13.33 11.96
CA ALA A 50 17.92 -12.02 11.36
C ALA A 50 16.46 -11.85 10.90
N TYR A 51 15.62 -12.89 11.03
CA TYR A 51 14.23 -12.88 10.56
C TYR A 51 13.27 -13.40 11.63
N SER A 52 13.21 -12.72 12.78
CA SER A 52 12.08 -12.90 13.69
C SER A 52 10.86 -12.21 13.06
N LEU A 53 9.85 -13.00 12.66
CA LEU A 53 8.55 -12.47 12.18
C LEU A 53 7.95 -11.45 13.16
N SER A 54 8.16 -11.65 14.47
CA SER A 54 7.78 -10.71 15.52
C SER A 54 8.50 -9.36 15.43
N GLY A 55 9.76 -9.33 14.99
CA GLY A 55 10.53 -8.10 14.79
C GLY A 55 10.03 -7.28 13.61
N VAL A 56 9.73 -7.94 12.48
CA VAL A 56 9.13 -7.28 11.31
C VAL A 56 7.75 -6.70 11.64
N LEU A 57 6.91 -7.47 12.35
CA LEU A 57 5.59 -7.00 12.79
C LEU A 57 5.68 -5.85 13.79
N LEU A 58 6.68 -5.86 14.68
CA LEU A 58 6.93 -4.77 15.63
C LEU A 58 7.36 -3.49 14.89
N THR A 59 8.28 -3.58 13.92
CA THR A 59 8.69 -2.42 13.13
C THR A 59 7.53 -1.88 12.29
N GLN A 60 6.76 -2.75 11.65
CA GLN A 60 5.60 -2.34 10.86
C GLN A 60 4.52 -1.68 11.74
N GLY A 61 4.25 -2.23 12.93
CA GLY A 61 3.30 -1.64 13.87
C GLY A 61 3.77 -0.28 14.41
N GLN A 62 5.07 -0.09 14.61
CA GLN A 62 5.63 1.22 14.98
C GLN A 62 5.47 2.24 13.84
N GLN A 63 5.76 1.86 12.60
CA GLN A 63 5.56 2.71 11.42
C GLN A 63 4.10 3.13 11.26
N HIS A 64 3.17 2.17 11.42
CA HIS A 64 1.73 2.46 11.38
C HIS A 64 1.29 3.37 12.52
N ALA A 65 1.81 3.15 13.74
CA ALA A 65 1.52 4.01 14.89
C ALA A 65 1.99 5.46 14.65
N THR A 66 3.21 5.66 14.14
CA THR A 66 3.71 6.99 13.79
C THR A 66 2.88 7.63 12.67
N SER A 67 2.54 6.86 11.64
CA SER A 67 1.70 7.33 10.53
C SER A 67 0.33 7.80 11.00
N VAL A 68 -0.31 7.05 11.90
CA VAL A 68 -1.59 7.41 12.52
C VAL A 68 -1.48 8.64 13.42
N GLN A 69 -0.38 8.81 14.16
CA GLN A 69 -0.15 10.01 14.96
C GLN A 69 -0.02 11.26 14.08
N ILE A 70 0.75 11.17 12.98
CA ILE A 70 0.88 12.26 12.00
C ILE A 70 -0.49 12.56 11.38
N ALA A 71 -1.23 11.54 10.97
CA ALA A 71 -2.57 11.69 10.40
C ALA A 71 -3.54 12.35 11.39
N THR A 72 -3.54 11.91 12.65
CA THR A 72 -4.40 12.46 13.71
C THR A 72 -4.11 13.94 13.93
N LYS A 73 -2.82 14.34 14.00
CA LYS A 73 -2.43 15.74 14.17
C LYS A 73 -2.87 16.58 12.96
N ALA A 74 -2.70 16.07 11.75
CA ALA A 74 -3.11 16.74 10.53
C ALA A 74 -4.64 16.91 10.47
N LEU A 75 -5.41 15.85 10.71
CA LEU A 75 -6.88 15.86 10.74
C LEU A 75 -7.43 16.82 11.80
N GLN A 76 -6.80 16.89 12.98
CA GLN A 76 -7.15 17.86 14.02
C GLN A 76 -6.88 19.30 13.57
N GLY A 77 -5.74 19.56 12.93
CA GLY A 77 -5.41 20.87 12.38
C GLY A 77 -6.41 21.31 11.31
N VAL A 78 -6.68 20.43 10.35
CA VAL A 78 -7.68 20.67 9.29
C VAL A 78 -9.08 20.88 9.87
N GLY A 79 -9.49 20.07 10.85
CA GLY A 79 -10.80 20.22 11.50
C GLY A 79 -10.98 21.57 12.21
N LYS A 80 -9.93 22.11 12.84
CA LYS A 80 -9.95 23.45 13.45
C LYS A 80 -10.11 24.54 12.40
N GLU A 81 -9.33 24.47 11.32
CA GLU A 81 -9.41 25.43 10.20
C GLU A 81 -10.78 25.38 9.51
N LEU A 82 -11.31 24.19 9.21
CA LEU A 82 -12.65 24.04 8.62
C LEU A 82 -13.76 24.60 9.54
N THR A 83 -13.61 24.48 10.86
CA THR A 83 -14.54 25.08 11.83
C THR A 83 -14.48 26.62 11.77
N GLN A 84 -13.28 27.18 11.62
CA GLN A 84 -13.09 28.61 11.44
C GLN A 84 -13.69 29.11 10.10
N VAL A 85 -13.47 28.38 9.00
CA VAL A 85 -14.10 28.62 7.70
C VAL A 85 -15.62 28.62 7.82
N LYS A 86 -16.20 27.62 8.49
CA LYS A 86 -17.66 27.55 8.71
C LYS A 86 -18.17 28.79 9.46
N LYS A 87 -17.47 29.22 10.52
CA LYS A 87 -17.83 30.43 11.29
C LYS A 87 -17.80 31.68 10.40
N GLN A 88 -16.77 31.82 9.57
CA GLN A 88 -16.61 32.91 8.61
C GLN A 88 -17.73 32.92 7.56
N LEU A 89 -18.06 31.77 6.96
CA LEU A 89 -19.17 31.65 6.00
C LEU A 89 -20.53 31.94 6.64
N THR A 90 -20.75 31.51 7.88
CA THR A 90 -22.00 31.80 8.62
C THR A 90 -22.13 33.30 8.93
N GLN A 91 -21.02 33.96 9.24
CA GLN A 91 -20.98 35.42 9.38
C GLN A 91 -21.28 36.12 8.05
N ALA A 92 -20.72 35.63 6.92
CA ALA A 92 -21.01 36.16 5.60
C ALA A 92 -22.48 35.97 5.19
N LEU A 93 -23.13 34.87 5.60
CA LEU A 93 -24.55 34.64 5.34
C LEU A 93 -25.46 35.63 6.10
N SER A 94 -25.04 36.08 7.28
CA SER A 94 -25.82 36.98 8.12
C SER A 94 -25.56 38.45 7.81
N HIS A 95 -24.29 38.84 7.60
CA HIS A 95 -23.87 40.25 7.49
C HIS A 95 -23.42 40.63 6.08
N GLY A 96 -23.42 39.70 5.12
CA GLY A 96 -22.88 39.90 3.78
C GLY A 96 -21.38 39.57 3.70
N SER A 97 -20.89 39.38 2.47
CA SER A 97 -19.48 39.09 2.20
C SER A 97 -18.66 40.38 2.15
N THR A 98 -17.46 40.37 2.74
CA THR A 98 -16.49 41.47 2.65
C THR A 98 -15.20 40.97 1.99
N PRO A 99 -14.43 41.84 1.30
CA PRO A 99 -13.14 41.44 0.70
C PRO A 99 -12.16 40.83 1.72
N GLN A 100 -12.11 41.38 2.94
CA GLN A 100 -11.29 40.82 4.02
C GLN A 100 -11.71 39.38 4.41
N MET A 101 -13.00 39.03 4.25
CA MET A 101 -13.47 37.67 4.47
C MET A 101 -12.98 36.72 3.36
N THR A 102 -12.99 37.16 2.10
CA THR A 102 -12.45 36.36 0.98
C THR A 102 -10.98 36.02 1.18
N ASP A 103 -10.18 36.98 1.65
CA ASP A 103 -8.75 36.76 1.94
C ASP A 103 -8.55 35.76 3.07
N LYS A 104 -9.36 35.86 4.13
CA LYS A 104 -9.31 34.92 5.27
C LYS A 104 -9.66 33.48 4.85
N LEU A 105 -10.67 33.32 4.00
CA LEU A 105 -11.09 32.02 3.47
C LEU A 105 -10.02 31.41 2.56
N SER A 106 -9.43 32.22 1.67
CA SER A 106 -8.30 31.81 0.81
C SER A 106 -7.10 31.38 1.67
N ARG A 107 -6.78 32.16 2.72
CA ARG A 107 -5.69 31.83 3.63
C ARG A 107 -5.94 30.53 4.39
N SER A 108 -7.15 30.31 4.91
CA SER A 108 -7.48 29.07 5.60
C SER A 108 -7.40 27.86 4.66
N LYS A 109 -7.83 28.00 3.39
CA LYS A 109 -7.63 26.95 2.37
C LYS A 109 -6.14 26.62 2.17
N GLN A 110 -5.28 27.62 2.04
CA GLN A 110 -3.83 27.40 1.91
C GLN A 110 -3.24 26.70 3.15
N VAL A 111 -3.70 27.02 4.35
CA VAL A 111 -3.25 26.37 5.59
C VAL A 111 -3.70 24.91 5.63
N ILE A 112 -4.92 24.60 5.21
CA ILE A 112 -5.43 23.23 5.09
C ILE A 112 -4.58 22.43 4.10
N GLU A 113 -4.35 22.96 2.90
CA GLU A 113 -3.52 22.32 1.87
C GLU A 113 -2.08 22.09 2.34
N ALA A 114 -1.48 23.10 2.99
CA ALA A 114 -0.14 22.97 3.56
C ALA A 114 -0.07 21.90 4.66
N THR A 115 -1.08 21.85 5.53
CA THR A 115 -1.16 20.84 6.62
C THR A 115 -1.26 19.43 6.04
N LEU A 116 -2.07 19.23 5.01
CA LEU A 116 -2.20 17.93 4.34
C LEU A 116 -0.95 17.53 3.55
N ASN A 117 -0.28 18.50 2.92
CA ASN A 117 0.98 18.24 2.21
C ASN A 117 2.13 17.88 3.16
N GLN A 118 2.14 18.43 4.36
CA GLN A 118 3.12 18.12 5.42
C GLN A 118 2.83 16.81 6.15
N ALA A 119 1.59 16.31 6.09
CA ALA A 119 1.18 15.05 6.70
C ALA A 119 1.72 13.84 5.92
N ARG A 120 3.04 13.61 6.03
CA ARG A 120 3.75 12.53 5.35
C ARG A 120 4.58 11.69 6.31
N PHE A 121 4.64 10.40 6.02
CA PHE A 121 5.54 9.44 6.65
C PHE A 121 6.28 8.70 5.54
N ASP A 122 7.62 8.66 5.61
CA ASP A 122 8.47 8.03 4.58
C ASP A 122 8.17 8.52 3.15
N GLY A 123 7.93 9.82 2.99
CA GLY A 123 7.59 10.46 1.71
C GLY A 123 6.15 10.24 1.22
N LYS A 124 5.41 9.29 1.80
CA LYS A 124 4.00 8.98 1.49
C LYS A 124 3.06 9.83 2.33
N ARG A 125 1.93 10.26 1.75
CA ARG A 125 0.89 10.95 2.52
C ARG A 125 0.14 9.97 3.40
N VAL A 126 -0.11 10.38 4.65
CA VAL A 126 -0.87 9.56 5.62
C VAL A 126 -2.37 9.90 5.61
N VAL A 127 -2.73 11.02 4.97
CA VAL A 127 -4.10 11.49 4.78
C VAL A 127 -4.26 11.94 3.34
N ASP A 128 -5.30 11.44 2.67
CA ASP A 128 -5.60 11.83 1.28
C ASP A 128 -6.32 13.19 1.19
N ASN A 129 -6.64 13.62 -0.03
CA ASN A 129 -7.36 14.87 -0.28
C ASN A 129 -8.82 14.84 0.21
N GLU A 130 -9.40 13.66 0.40
CA GLU A 130 -10.75 13.48 0.96
C GLU A 130 -10.74 13.42 2.49
N LEU A 131 -9.57 13.54 3.12
CA LEU A 131 -9.35 13.43 4.55
C LEU A 131 -9.47 12.00 5.09
N HIS A 132 -9.36 10.95 4.26
CA HIS A 132 -9.32 9.56 4.72
C HIS A 132 -7.91 9.18 5.18
N LEU A 133 -7.84 8.28 6.15
CA LEU A 133 -6.58 7.71 6.63
C LEU A 133 -6.02 6.74 5.58
N LYS A 134 -4.80 6.97 5.13
CA LYS A 134 -4.10 6.11 4.16
C LYS A 134 -2.75 5.69 4.73
N LEU A 135 -2.62 4.43 5.16
CA LEU A 135 -1.42 3.94 5.85
C LEU A 135 -0.42 3.23 4.95
N ASP A 136 -0.86 2.72 3.80
CA ASP A 136 -0.01 1.88 2.93
C ASP A 136 -0.22 2.13 1.43
N THR A 137 -1.16 3.00 1.05
CA THR A 137 -1.49 3.24 -0.35
C THR A 137 -0.78 4.47 -0.89
N SER A 138 -0.36 4.40 -2.15
CA SER A 138 0.13 5.55 -2.91
C SER A 138 -0.93 6.65 -3.02
N ASP A 139 -0.48 7.90 -3.11
CA ASP A 139 -1.30 9.09 -3.25
C ASP A 139 -1.89 9.13 -4.67
N VAL A 140 -3.06 8.51 -4.85
CA VAL A 140 -3.74 8.37 -6.14
C VAL A 140 -5.02 9.19 -6.18
N ARG A 141 -5.28 9.80 -7.34
CA ARG A 141 -6.54 10.47 -7.67
C ARG A 141 -7.21 9.78 -8.82
N ARG A 142 -8.53 9.84 -8.80
CA ARG A 142 -9.36 9.37 -9.89
C ARG A 142 -10.03 10.55 -10.57
N PHE A 143 -10.20 10.47 -11.88
CA PHE A 143 -10.93 11.47 -12.66
C PHE A 143 -11.55 10.83 -13.89
N SER A 144 -12.59 11.47 -14.41
CA SER A 144 -13.25 11.09 -15.67
C SER A 144 -13.14 12.23 -16.68
N ILE A 145 -13.17 11.89 -17.97
CA ILE A 145 -13.17 12.87 -19.05
C ILE A 145 -14.61 13.09 -19.50
N PRO A 146 -15.15 14.32 -19.45
CA PRO A 146 -16.52 14.60 -19.87
C PRO A 146 -16.79 14.11 -21.30
N GLY A 147 -17.87 13.35 -21.47
CA GLY A 147 -18.29 12.80 -22.77
C GLY A 147 -17.56 11.52 -23.20
N LEU A 148 -16.55 11.06 -22.47
CA LEU A 148 -15.85 9.80 -22.71
C LEU A 148 -16.55 8.64 -21.97
N ASN A 149 -17.54 8.04 -22.63
CA ASN A 149 -18.32 6.93 -22.09
C ASN A 149 -18.48 5.82 -23.13
N VAL A 150 -18.25 4.55 -22.77
CA VAL A 150 -18.29 3.43 -23.72
C VAL A 150 -19.69 3.19 -24.29
N HIS A 151 -20.75 3.40 -23.51
CA HIS A 151 -22.14 3.22 -23.90
C HIS A 151 -22.68 4.35 -24.78
N ARG A 152 -21.93 5.45 -24.97
CA ARG A 152 -22.33 6.52 -25.88
C ARG A 152 -22.23 6.04 -27.33
N MET A 153 -23.24 5.33 -27.80
CA MET A 153 -23.19 4.62 -29.09
C MET A 153 -23.07 5.61 -30.26
N SER A 154 -22.01 5.43 -31.05
CA SER A 154 -21.94 5.87 -32.44
C SER A 154 -22.06 4.61 -33.28
N GLU A 155 -22.96 4.57 -34.26
CA GLU A 155 -23.07 3.44 -35.21
C GLU A 155 -21.80 3.27 -36.05
N ARG A 156 -20.93 4.28 -36.05
CA ARG A 156 -19.67 4.31 -36.78
C ARG A 156 -18.48 4.11 -35.85
N ALA A 157 -17.49 3.40 -36.37
CA ALA A 157 -16.16 3.38 -35.79
C ALA A 157 -15.60 4.81 -35.73
N GLU A 158 -14.96 5.15 -34.62
CA GLU A 158 -14.34 6.45 -34.37
C GLU A 158 -13.01 6.27 -33.64
N GLN A 159 -12.00 7.01 -34.07
CA GLN A 159 -10.74 7.14 -33.36
C GLN A 159 -10.73 8.41 -32.50
N VAL A 160 -10.48 8.23 -31.20
CA VAL A 160 -10.34 9.34 -30.24
C VAL A 160 -8.91 9.40 -29.73
N ARG A 161 -8.25 10.53 -29.94
CA ARG A 161 -6.93 10.83 -29.36
C ARG A 161 -7.11 11.61 -28.07
N LEU A 162 -6.44 11.16 -27.01
CA LEU A 162 -6.34 11.84 -25.73
C LEU A 162 -4.90 12.30 -25.55
N ASP A 163 -4.68 13.60 -25.41
CA ASP A 163 -3.38 14.19 -25.14
C ASP A 163 -3.34 14.73 -23.71
N PHE A 164 -2.46 14.14 -22.89
CA PHE A 164 -2.20 14.55 -21.52
C PHE A 164 -0.98 15.49 -21.49
N PRO A 165 -1.09 16.72 -20.97
CA PRO A 165 -0.05 17.75 -21.06
C PRO A 165 1.36 17.34 -20.59
N SER A 166 1.43 16.44 -19.61
CA SER A 166 2.68 15.92 -19.02
C SER A 166 2.86 14.41 -19.19
N GLY A 167 1.85 13.71 -19.73
CA GLY A 167 1.80 12.25 -19.81
C GLY A 167 2.08 11.70 -21.20
N GLY A 168 1.81 12.47 -22.26
CA GLY A 168 1.87 11.99 -23.64
C GLY A 168 0.47 11.72 -24.22
N SER A 169 0.42 11.00 -25.32
CA SER A 169 -0.79 10.84 -26.13
C SER A 169 -1.18 9.38 -26.25
N VAL A 170 -2.47 9.09 -26.12
CA VAL A 170 -3.03 7.76 -26.37
C VAL A 170 -4.15 7.84 -27.38
N MET A 171 -4.30 6.76 -28.13
CA MET A 171 -5.30 6.66 -29.17
C MET A 171 -6.23 5.51 -28.86
N LEU A 172 -7.51 5.82 -28.79
CA LEU A 172 -8.59 4.90 -28.48
C LEU A 172 -9.39 4.66 -29.75
N GLN A 173 -9.67 3.41 -30.07
CA GLN A 173 -10.52 3.05 -31.18
C GLN A 173 -11.85 2.55 -30.65
N PHE A 174 -12.93 3.21 -31.01
CA PHE A 174 -14.29 2.72 -30.85
C PHE A 174 -14.71 2.14 -32.20
N ASP A 175 -15.16 0.90 -32.24
CA ASP A 175 -15.65 0.26 -33.48
C ASP A 175 -17.20 0.34 -33.63
N GLY A 176 -17.88 1.02 -32.70
CA GLY A 176 -19.35 1.19 -32.67
C GLY A 176 -20.15 -0.03 -32.19
N GLN A 177 -19.55 -1.22 -32.11
CA GLN A 177 -20.18 -2.50 -31.74
C GLN A 177 -19.41 -3.28 -30.66
N SER A 178 -18.27 -2.77 -30.20
CA SER A 178 -17.33 -3.44 -29.30
C SER A 178 -17.92 -3.61 -27.92
N ASP A 179 -17.49 -4.72 -27.32
CA ASP A 179 -17.43 -4.87 -25.87
C ASP A 179 -16.56 -3.75 -25.28
N GLY A 180 -17.22 -2.74 -24.69
CA GLY A 180 -16.56 -1.59 -24.08
C GLY A 180 -15.48 -1.96 -23.06
N GLN A 181 -15.54 -3.16 -22.47
CA GLN A 181 -14.48 -3.65 -21.59
C GLN A 181 -13.17 -3.91 -22.33
N ARG A 182 -13.21 -4.40 -23.57
CA ARG A 182 -12.00 -4.64 -24.38
C ARG A 182 -11.31 -3.33 -24.72
N THR A 183 -12.09 -2.33 -25.14
CA THR A 183 -11.63 -0.98 -25.45
C THR A 183 -10.97 -0.33 -24.23
N VAL A 184 -11.58 -0.44 -23.05
CA VAL A 184 -10.99 0.06 -21.80
C VAL A 184 -9.74 -0.70 -21.39
N LYS A 185 -9.67 -2.03 -21.58
CA LYS A 185 -8.44 -2.80 -21.31
C LYS A 185 -7.27 -2.39 -22.23
N GLN A 186 -7.56 -2.10 -23.50
CA GLN A 186 -6.54 -1.59 -24.42
C GLN A 186 -6.08 -0.19 -24.02
N LEU A 187 -7.01 0.64 -23.56
CA LEU A 187 -6.68 1.96 -23.00
C LEU A 187 -5.82 1.85 -21.75
N ASP A 188 -6.19 1.00 -20.78
CA ASP A 188 -5.42 0.76 -19.54
C ASP A 188 -3.95 0.43 -19.88
N ARG A 189 -3.75 -0.50 -20.81
CA ARG A 189 -2.39 -0.86 -21.28
C ARG A 189 -1.63 0.31 -21.90
N SER A 190 -2.33 1.20 -22.60
CA SER A 190 -1.73 2.36 -23.26
C SER A 190 -1.39 3.48 -22.27
N VAL A 191 -2.08 3.56 -21.13
CA VAL A 191 -1.88 4.61 -20.12
C VAL A 191 -0.90 4.23 -19.00
N ILE A 192 -0.59 2.94 -18.83
CA ILE A 192 0.40 2.45 -17.84
C ILE A 192 1.77 3.15 -17.96
N PRO A 193 2.37 3.33 -19.16
CA PRO A 193 3.66 4.02 -19.28
C PRO A 193 3.63 5.48 -18.81
N MET A 194 2.45 6.09 -18.77
CA MET A 194 2.22 7.45 -18.28
C MET A 194 1.98 7.50 -16.76
N GLY A 195 2.09 6.37 -16.06
CA GLY A 195 1.82 6.29 -14.62
C GLY A 195 0.33 6.38 -14.27
N MET A 196 -0.54 6.01 -15.21
CA MET A 196 -1.99 6.03 -15.04
C MET A 196 -2.60 4.64 -15.23
N ARG A 197 -3.79 4.43 -14.69
CA ARG A 197 -4.64 3.26 -14.92
C ARG A 197 -5.98 3.71 -15.45
N ALA A 198 -6.60 2.93 -16.31
CA ALA A 198 -7.96 3.17 -16.80
C ALA A 198 -8.88 2.01 -16.41
N SER A 199 -10.06 2.36 -15.91
CA SER A 199 -11.07 1.39 -15.47
C SER A 199 -12.44 1.80 -15.98
N LEU A 200 -13.33 0.82 -16.14
CA LEU A 200 -14.71 1.05 -16.55
C LEU A 200 -15.57 1.19 -15.29
N ALA A 201 -16.30 2.30 -15.17
CA ALA A 201 -17.31 2.49 -14.14
C ALA A 201 -18.65 1.85 -14.52
N ASN A 202 -19.52 1.65 -13.53
CA ASN A 202 -20.81 0.95 -13.69
C ASN A 202 -21.77 1.68 -14.66
N ASP A 203 -21.63 2.99 -14.82
CA ASP A 203 -22.37 3.84 -15.75
C ASP A 203 -21.78 3.84 -17.18
N GLY A 204 -20.65 3.15 -17.38
CA GLY A 204 -19.90 3.12 -18.64
C GLY A 204 -18.87 4.23 -18.81
N SER A 205 -18.71 5.09 -17.83
CA SER A 205 -17.70 6.15 -17.89
C SER A 205 -16.31 5.53 -17.71
N ILE A 206 -15.33 6.09 -18.40
CA ILE A 206 -13.93 5.67 -18.24
C ILE A 206 -13.32 6.49 -17.11
N VAL A 207 -12.91 5.81 -16.04
CA VAL A 207 -12.27 6.41 -14.87
C VAL A 207 -10.78 6.15 -14.92
N PHE A 208 -10.01 7.23 -14.95
CA PHE A 208 -8.56 7.21 -14.87
C PHE A 208 -8.13 7.33 -13.43
N GLU A 209 -7.09 6.58 -13.04
CA GLU A 209 -6.42 6.68 -11.75
C GLU A 209 -4.96 7.07 -11.99
N VAL A 210 -4.47 8.08 -11.27
CA VAL A 210 -3.15 8.68 -11.48
C VAL A 210 -2.56 9.12 -10.14
N HIS A 211 -1.24 9.20 -10.05
CA HIS A 211 -0.59 9.76 -8.86
C HIS A 211 -0.91 11.26 -8.70
N GLU A 212 -1.07 11.75 -7.46
CA GLU A 212 -1.40 13.15 -7.14
C GLU A 212 -0.51 14.18 -7.86
N SER A 213 0.80 13.92 -7.87
CA SER A 213 1.78 14.81 -8.50
C SER A 213 1.58 14.90 -10.02
N ALA A 214 1.27 13.78 -10.66
CA ALA A 214 0.94 13.74 -12.08
C ALA A 214 -0.43 14.40 -12.35
N TYR A 215 -1.42 14.23 -11.47
CA TYR A 215 -2.69 14.95 -11.54
C TYR A 215 -2.52 16.47 -11.48
N ALA A 216 -1.71 16.96 -10.54
CA ALA A 216 -1.37 18.37 -10.43
C ALA A 216 -0.62 18.88 -11.68
N ALA A 217 0.30 18.09 -12.24
CA ALA A 217 1.04 18.43 -13.45
C ALA A 217 0.14 18.54 -14.70
N MET A 218 -0.98 17.83 -14.75
CA MET A 218 -1.97 17.94 -15.83
C MET A 218 -2.78 19.25 -15.79
N GLN A 219 -2.66 20.04 -14.71
CA GLN A 219 -3.41 21.29 -14.52
C GLN A 219 -4.93 21.13 -14.69
N GLN A 220 -5.45 19.94 -14.38
CA GLN A 220 -6.86 19.61 -14.56
C GLN A 220 -7.36 19.78 -16.01
N GLN A 221 -6.48 19.59 -17.01
CA GLN A 221 -6.81 19.70 -18.42
C GLN A 221 -6.36 18.47 -19.22
N VAL A 222 -7.22 18.03 -20.14
CA VAL A 222 -6.91 16.99 -21.12
C VAL A 222 -7.37 17.48 -22.48
N ARG A 223 -6.56 17.31 -23.52
CA ARG A 223 -6.98 17.64 -24.88
C ARG A 223 -7.52 16.39 -25.57
N VAL A 224 -8.64 16.53 -26.24
CA VAL A 224 -9.34 15.42 -26.89
C VAL A 224 -9.62 15.78 -28.34
N THR A 225 -9.23 14.90 -29.25
CA THR A 225 -9.52 14.99 -30.69
C THR A 225 -10.32 13.76 -31.11
N GLY A 226 -11.49 13.95 -31.72
CA GLY A 226 -12.29 12.86 -32.29
C GLY A 226 -12.45 13.01 -33.80
N GLU A 227 -13.42 12.28 -34.36
CA GLU A 227 -13.77 12.31 -35.80
C GLU A 227 -15.16 12.91 -36.06
N GLY A 228 -15.76 13.53 -35.04
CA GLY A 228 -17.05 14.23 -35.16
C GLY A 228 -18.25 13.43 -34.67
N HIS A 229 -18.06 12.24 -34.10
CA HIS A 229 -19.16 11.42 -33.57
C HIS A 229 -19.33 11.61 -32.07
N ARG A 230 -18.31 11.28 -31.26
CA ARG A 230 -18.30 11.52 -29.80
C ARG A 230 -17.67 12.87 -29.49
N PHE A 231 -16.59 13.20 -30.18
CA PHE A 231 -15.88 14.47 -30.01
C PHE A 231 -15.75 15.19 -31.36
N PRO A 232 -15.72 16.53 -31.40
CA PRO A 232 -15.58 17.28 -32.64
C PRO A 232 -14.33 16.87 -33.43
N ALA A 233 -14.47 16.83 -34.76
CA ALA A 233 -13.37 16.56 -35.68
C ALA A 233 -12.42 17.77 -35.79
N GLY A 234 -11.14 17.50 -36.08
CA GLY A 234 -10.15 18.53 -36.40
C GLY A 234 -9.26 18.89 -35.22
N GLN A 235 -9.40 20.10 -34.68
CA GLN A 235 -8.52 20.61 -33.63
C GLN A 235 -8.80 19.94 -32.28
N ALA A 236 -7.75 19.76 -31.47
CA ALA A 236 -7.88 19.20 -30.13
C ALA A 236 -8.64 20.15 -29.21
N ASN A 237 -9.71 19.65 -28.60
CA ASN A 237 -10.53 20.40 -27.66
C ASN A 237 -10.03 20.20 -26.24
N THR A 238 -9.84 21.27 -25.49
CA THR A 238 -9.41 21.18 -24.09
C THR A 238 -10.62 20.95 -23.18
N PHE A 239 -10.63 19.84 -22.47
CA PHE A 239 -11.60 19.50 -21.45
C PHE A 239 -10.99 19.72 -20.06
N SER A 240 -11.78 20.31 -19.15
CA SER A 240 -11.41 20.36 -17.73
C SER A 240 -11.82 19.04 -17.08
N ILE A 241 -10.85 18.36 -16.48
CA ILE A 241 -11.08 17.15 -15.68
C ILE A 241 -11.25 17.54 -14.22
N GLN A 242 -12.12 16.83 -13.53
CA GLN A 242 -12.37 17.02 -12.10
C GLN A 242 -12.04 15.72 -11.38
N ALA A 243 -11.48 15.86 -10.17
CA ALA A 243 -11.18 14.71 -9.35
C ALA A 243 -12.51 14.13 -8.85
N GLU A 244 -12.64 12.81 -8.90
CA GLU A 244 -13.82 12.10 -8.43
C GLU A 244 -13.35 11.05 -7.43
N PRO A 245 -13.60 11.22 -6.12
CA PRO A 245 -14.46 12.25 -5.51
C PRO A 245 -13.81 13.64 -5.35
N ASP A 246 -14.66 14.67 -5.17
CA ASP A 246 -14.25 16.03 -4.78
C ASP A 246 -13.59 16.00 -3.39
N GLY A 247 -12.35 16.49 -3.29
CA GLY A 247 -11.69 16.65 -1.99
C GLY A 247 -11.34 18.10 -1.65
N MET A 248 -10.40 18.28 -0.72
CA MET A 248 -10.01 19.60 -0.18
C MET A 248 -9.49 20.57 -1.24
N ALA A 249 -8.69 20.10 -2.20
CA ALA A 249 -8.14 20.94 -3.26
C ALA A 249 -9.24 21.58 -4.14
N GLU A 250 -10.35 20.89 -4.34
CA GLU A 250 -11.49 21.31 -5.15
C GLU A 250 -12.43 22.28 -4.41
N LEU A 251 -12.24 22.46 -3.10
CA LEU A 251 -13.04 23.37 -2.30
C LEU A 251 -12.94 24.81 -2.82
N LYS A 252 -14.06 25.34 -3.29
CA LYS A 252 -14.24 26.72 -3.74
C LYS A 252 -15.36 27.37 -2.94
N PHE A 253 -15.16 28.62 -2.55
CA PHE A 253 -16.15 29.39 -1.80
C PHE A 253 -16.88 30.33 -2.75
N ASP A 254 -18.17 30.09 -2.95
CA ASP A 254 -19.04 31.04 -3.66
C ASP A 254 -19.64 32.01 -2.64
N LEU A 255 -19.22 33.28 -2.71
CA LEU A 255 -19.73 34.36 -1.89
C LEU A 255 -20.57 35.38 -2.68
N GLY A 256 -20.81 35.12 -3.97
CA GLY A 256 -21.56 36.02 -4.85
C GLY A 256 -23.07 36.01 -4.59
N SER A 257 -23.57 34.95 -3.95
CA SER A 257 -24.99 34.81 -3.62
C SER A 257 -25.20 34.16 -2.25
N ARG A 258 -26.36 34.41 -1.63
CA ARG A 258 -26.73 33.75 -0.36
C ARG A 258 -26.79 32.23 -0.52
N ASP A 259 -27.23 31.74 -1.66
CA ASP A 259 -27.32 30.31 -1.93
C ASP A 259 -25.93 29.69 -2.20
N GLY A 260 -25.03 30.41 -2.88
CA GLY A 260 -23.62 30.03 -3.00
C GLY A 260 -22.92 29.89 -1.64
N ILE A 261 -23.21 30.81 -0.71
CA ILE A 261 -22.68 30.74 0.66
C ILE A 261 -23.24 29.50 1.38
N LYS A 262 -24.53 29.21 1.26
CA LYS A 262 -25.14 27.99 1.84
C LYS A 262 -24.52 26.71 1.27
N GLN A 263 -24.30 26.65 -0.05
CA GLN A 263 -23.64 25.51 -0.69
C GLN A 263 -22.19 25.35 -0.19
N SER A 264 -21.46 26.46 -0.05
CA SER A 264 -20.11 26.46 0.53
C SER A 264 -20.10 25.94 1.98
N ILE A 265 -21.07 26.35 2.80
CA ILE A 265 -21.25 25.83 4.17
C ILE A 265 -21.56 24.33 4.15
N ALA A 266 -22.42 23.86 3.24
CA ALA A 266 -22.76 22.45 3.12
C ALA A 266 -21.53 21.60 2.77
N LYS A 267 -20.71 22.03 1.80
CA LYS A 267 -19.44 21.37 1.45
C LYS A 267 -18.46 21.34 2.64
N VAL A 268 -18.28 22.46 3.34
CA VAL A 268 -17.43 22.51 4.54
C VAL A 268 -17.93 21.57 5.64
N ASN A 269 -19.25 21.49 5.86
CA ASN A 269 -19.83 20.54 6.82
C ASN A 269 -19.59 19.07 6.42
N GLN A 270 -19.69 18.74 5.13
CA GLN A 270 -19.39 17.40 4.64
C GLN A 270 -17.94 17.01 4.96
N HIS A 271 -16.99 17.90 4.69
CA HIS A 271 -15.60 17.64 5.00
C HIS A 271 -15.28 17.65 6.49
N LEU A 272 -15.96 18.47 7.30
CA LEU A 272 -15.87 18.38 8.76
C LEU A 272 -16.33 17.01 9.27
N LYS A 273 -17.46 16.51 8.76
CA LYS A 273 -17.96 15.17 9.09
C LYS A 273 -16.94 14.10 8.68
N GLN A 274 -16.34 14.24 7.50
CA GLN A 274 -15.31 13.32 7.02
C GLN A 274 -14.07 13.34 7.92
N ALA A 275 -13.56 14.53 8.28
CA ALA A 275 -12.43 14.67 9.21
C ALA A 275 -12.72 14.03 10.57
N GLN A 276 -13.94 14.17 11.08
CA GLN A 276 -14.38 13.53 12.33
C GLN A 276 -14.46 12.01 12.21
N SER A 277 -14.99 11.48 11.10
CA SER A 277 -15.02 10.03 10.82
C SER A 277 -13.61 9.46 10.80
N SER A 278 -12.73 10.06 10.00
CA SER A 278 -11.34 9.62 9.87
C SER A 278 -10.56 9.73 11.18
N LEU A 279 -10.86 10.71 12.02
CA LEU A 279 -10.26 10.82 13.36
C LEU A 279 -10.78 9.74 14.31
N SER A 280 -12.05 9.35 14.20
CA SER A 280 -12.59 8.21 14.93
C SER A 280 -11.96 6.90 14.46
N GLU A 281 -11.82 6.72 13.15
CA GLU A 281 -11.14 5.56 12.54
C GLU A 281 -9.67 5.48 12.98
N ALA A 282 -8.95 6.60 12.98
CA ALA A 282 -7.57 6.68 13.47
C ALA A 282 -7.45 6.24 14.95
N ARG A 283 -8.38 6.67 15.81
CA ARG A 283 -8.42 6.24 17.22
C ARG A 283 -8.73 4.76 17.38
N GLN A 284 -9.69 4.25 16.61
CA GLN A 284 -10.02 2.83 16.62
C GLN A 284 -8.83 1.98 16.16
N PHE A 285 -8.17 2.40 15.08
CA PHE A 285 -6.98 1.74 14.57
C PHE A 285 -5.84 1.80 15.58
N GLN A 286 -5.61 2.92 16.24
CA GLN A 286 -4.62 3.03 17.31
C GLN A 286 -4.90 2.04 18.46
N SER A 287 -6.15 1.94 18.93
CA SER A 287 -6.53 0.98 19.96
C SER A 287 -6.32 -0.48 19.52
N GLN A 288 -6.61 -0.78 18.24
CA GLN A 288 -6.33 -2.10 17.66
C GLN A 288 -4.83 -2.39 17.60
N LEU A 289 -4.02 -1.41 17.18
CA LEU A 289 -2.57 -1.53 17.18
C LEU A 289 -2.01 -1.75 18.58
N ASP A 290 -2.47 -1.01 19.59
CA ASP A 290 -2.01 -1.17 20.97
C ASP A 290 -2.32 -2.58 21.51
N THR A 291 -3.50 -3.09 21.18
CA THR A 291 -3.92 -4.46 21.52
C THR A 291 -3.06 -5.51 20.82
N GLN A 292 -2.79 -5.32 19.51
CA GLN A 292 -1.93 -6.21 18.73
C GLN A 292 -0.50 -6.19 19.25
N MET A 293 0.06 -5.02 19.56
CA MET A 293 1.39 -4.87 20.13
C MET A 293 1.50 -5.55 21.48
N THR A 294 0.51 -5.39 22.35
CA THR A 294 0.48 -6.07 23.66
C THR A 294 0.44 -7.60 23.48
N ARG A 295 -0.31 -8.10 22.49
CA ARG A 295 -0.34 -9.53 22.14
C ARG A 295 1.01 -10.01 21.57
N ILE A 296 1.64 -9.24 20.68
CA ILE A 296 2.95 -9.59 20.14
C ILE A 296 3.98 -9.61 21.26
N GLN A 297 3.97 -8.63 22.17
CA GLN A 297 4.87 -8.57 23.32
C GLN A 297 4.66 -9.74 24.29
N SER A 298 3.41 -10.18 24.50
CA SER A 298 3.13 -11.32 25.37
C SER A 298 3.50 -12.66 24.73
N GLN A 299 3.36 -12.80 23.41
CA GLN A 299 3.79 -13.98 22.64
C GLN A 299 5.30 -14.00 22.36
N SER A 300 5.95 -12.82 22.30
CA SER A 300 7.40 -12.70 22.12
C SER A 300 8.17 -12.86 23.43
N LYS A 301 7.49 -13.08 24.56
CA LYS A 301 8.12 -13.71 25.72
C LYS A 301 8.52 -15.11 25.28
N LEU A 302 9.76 -15.21 24.78
CA LEU A 302 10.43 -16.47 24.50
C LEU A 302 10.19 -17.39 25.71
N PRO A 303 9.80 -18.66 25.50
CA PRO A 303 9.69 -19.60 26.60
C PRO A 303 11.01 -19.55 27.38
N SER A 304 10.93 -19.44 28.70
CA SER A 304 12.13 -19.41 29.53
C SER A 304 12.95 -20.67 29.27
N GLU A 305 14.27 -20.63 29.47
CA GLU A 305 15.12 -21.83 29.32
C GLU A 305 14.56 -23.02 30.11
N GLN A 306 13.92 -22.77 31.25
CA GLN A 306 13.22 -23.79 32.04
C GLN A 306 12.04 -24.42 31.30
N GLN A 307 11.19 -23.63 30.62
CA GLN A 307 10.05 -24.14 29.85
C GLN A 307 10.50 -24.93 28.62
N VAL A 308 11.59 -24.49 27.97
CA VAL A 308 12.20 -25.24 26.86
C VAL A 308 12.76 -26.57 27.37
N ASN A 309 13.43 -26.56 28.53
CA ASN A 309 14.02 -27.77 29.09
C ASN A 309 12.95 -28.75 29.59
N GLU A 310 11.86 -28.27 30.19
CA GLU A 310 10.70 -29.09 30.57
C GLU A 310 10.03 -29.75 29.36
N THR A 311 9.74 -28.98 28.30
CA THR A 311 9.14 -29.53 27.08
C THR A 311 10.05 -30.53 26.38
N LEU A 312 11.36 -30.28 26.33
CA LEU A 312 12.35 -31.20 25.78
C LEU A 312 12.45 -32.49 26.61
N SER A 313 12.38 -32.37 27.94
CA SER A 313 12.40 -33.52 28.85
C SER A 313 11.15 -34.39 28.69
N GLY A 314 9.97 -33.80 28.58
CA GLY A 314 8.72 -34.53 28.33
C GLY A 314 8.71 -35.22 26.96
N PHE A 315 9.27 -34.58 25.93
CA PHE A 315 9.42 -35.20 24.62
C PHE A 315 10.39 -36.39 24.64
N SER A 316 11.51 -36.27 25.35
CA SER A 316 12.47 -37.38 25.45
C SER A 316 11.86 -38.58 26.17
N GLN A 317 11.08 -38.35 27.24
CA GLN A 317 10.31 -39.38 27.95
C GLN A 317 9.32 -40.10 27.03
N LEU A 318 8.50 -39.34 26.29
CA LEU A 318 7.55 -39.91 25.34
C LEU A 318 8.24 -40.75 24.24
N SER A 319 9.42 -40.31 23.79
CA SER A 319 10.20 -41.06 22.79
C SER A 319 10.75 -42.39 23.36
N GLN A 320 11.13 -42.40 24.63
CA GLN A 320 11.61 -43.60 25.33
C GLN A 320 10.47 -44.59 25.54
N ASP A 321 9.30 -44.12 25.98
CA ASP A 321 8.11 -44.95 26.18
C ASP A 321 7.60 -45.55 24.86
N PHE A 322 7.66 -44.80 23.75
CA PHE A 322 7.35 -45.34 22.43
C PHE A 322 8.33 -46.44 22.03
N THR A 323 9.62 -46.23 22.24
CA THR A 323 10.68 -47.20 21.88
C THR A 323 10.55 -48.49 22.68
N THR A 324 10.29 -48.41 23.98
CA THR A 324 10.09 -49.59 24.83
C THR A 324 8.81 -50.35 24.46
N THR A 325 7.71 -49.63 24.17
CA THR A 325 6.46 -50.24 23.71
C THR A 325 6.63 -50.93 22.36
N PHE A 326 7.34 -50.31 21.43
CA PHE A 326 7.65 -50.89 20.13
C PHE A 326 8.56 -52.13 20.23
N GLN A 327 9.57 -52.10 21.11
CA GLN A 327 10.43 -53.25 21.37
C GLN A 327 9.66 -54.41 22.01
N ALA A 328 8.76 -54.13 22.97
CA ALA A 328 7.92 -55.13 23.60
C ALA A 328 6.97 -55.80 22.59
N LEU A 329 6.36 -55.01 21.70
CA LEU A 329 5.52 -55.53 20.61
C LEU A 329 6.32 -56.43 19.64
N ASN A 330 7.54 -56.02 19.27
CA ASN A 330 8.40 -56.84 18.40
C ASN A 330 8.87 -58.14 19.09
N ALA A 331 9.17 -58.08 20.39
CA ALA A 331 9.53 -59.27 21.16
C ALA A 331 8.37 -60.27 21.23
N GLN A 332 7.14 -59.81 21.47
CA GLN A 332 5.94 -60.65 21.46
C GLN A 332 5.64 -61.23 20.07
N ALA A 333 5.92 -60.49 18.99
CA ALA A 333 5.77 -60.97 17.62
C ALA A 333 6.75 -62.12 17.31
N ASN A 334 7.99 -62.05 17.79
CA ASN A 334 8.98 -63.12 17.60
C ASN A 334 8.64 -64.39 18.40
N VAL A 335 8.08 -64.25 19.62
CA VAL A 335 7.67 -65.41 20.44
C VAL A 335 6.73 -66.36 19.70
N ARG A 336 5.77 -65.83 18.90
CA ARG A 336 4.84 -66.65 18.11
C ARG A 336 5.53 -67.54 17.06
N ARG A 337 6.66 -67.09 16.50
CA ARG A 337 7.43 -67.85 15.51
C ARG A 337 8.14 -69.04 16.17
N HIS A 338 8.65 -68.86 17.39
CA HIS A 338 9.30 -69.92 18.16
C HIS A 338 8.30 -70.96 18.68
N THR A 339 7.06 -70.55 19.00
CA THR A 339 6.00 -71.49 19.39
C THR A 339 5.58 -72.41 18.23
N VAL A 340 5.56 -71.90 17.00
CA VAL A 340 5.25 -72.71 15.81
C VAL A 340 6.38 -73.70 15.50
N VAL A 341 7.65 -73.32 15.70
CA VAL A 341 8.78 -74.25 15.54
C VAL A 341 8.80 -75.32 16.65
N ALA A 342 8.38 -74.99 17.87
CA ALA A 342 8.23 -75.96 18.95
C ALA A 342 7.08 -76.97 18.74
N LEU A 343 6.09 -76.63 17.91
CA LEU A 343 4.99 -77.51 17.50
C LEU A 343 5.33 -78.38 16.27
N LEU A 344 6.50 -78.19 15.66
CA LEU A 344 6.99 -78.93 14.49
C LEU A 344 8.13 -79.92 14.83
N LYS A 345 8.35 -80.21 16.12
CA LYS A 345 9.23 -81.28 16.61
C LYS A 345 8.42 -82.35 17.32
#